data_AF-A0A9W7ASE9-F1
#
_entry.id   AF-A0A9W7ASE9-F1
#
_cell.length_a   1.000
_cell.length_b   1.000
_cell.length_c   1.000
_cell.angle_alpha   90.00
_cell.angle_beta   90.00
_cell.angle_gamma   90.00
#
_symmetry.space_group_name_H-M   'P 1'
#
loop_
_entity.id
_entity.type
_entity.pdbx_description
1 polymer ?
#
loop_
_entity_poly.entity_id
_entity_poly.type
_entity_poly.pdbx_seq_one_letter_code
_entity_poly.pdbx_strand_id
1 'polypeptide(L)'
;MGGKLKILTLNICVHLPGGRNAYNIALVKNSAVGVFVFLMLGLALSDITNVGLCVLLVLLALPLSVIVAQPCCVLVSALIFALKRDRFSEFKKERIDMLFDENVLQQYDVIAVQELYGGWYPGSCYYQNYMKDVCKKAGLGYSSFAGRPKLPRILFDQGLAIFSRHPIVRSKRHVFRHQSIWDYMFVSRASLYAEVAIGDSAIAHVFTLHTAPSLDDMKQRTKLANLLAEKVPTVRVQGGELFKFMGEMVNGGSKGERRTEVTVVMGDFNIRAGEGDYNFFSERLASDHNLVDITVKKGGGWDTTFGVKDKDGNPVETLLTSPGLRGKPQTLDFIFTDAKPLQESKALLLKNPNPDTLSKFQCVSDHLGLESAIELELASRTER
;
A
#
# COMPACT_ATOMS: atom_id res chain seq x y z
N MET A 1 17.81 1.94 31.77
CA MET A 1 16.55 1.31 31.35
C MET A 1 16.54 1.36 29.83
N GLY A 2 16.42 0.23 29.14
CA GLY A 2 16.34 0.22 27.67
C GLY A 2 15.08 0.91 27.19
N GLY A 3 15.17 1.69 26.12
CA GLY A 3 13.98 2.28 25.50
C GLY A 3 13.13 1.20 24.84
N LYS A 4 11.84 1.44 24.68
CA LYS A 4 10.91 0.60 23.91
C LYS A 4 10.33 1.42 22.78
N LEU A 5 10.22 0.83 21.59
CA LEU A 5 9.50 1.43 20.46
C LEU A 5 8.34 0.51 20.06
N LYS A 6 7.11 0.98 20.20
CA LYS A 6 5.90 0.29 19.73
C LYS A 6 5.58 0.73 18.32
N ILE A 7 5.48 -0.24 17.42
CA ILE A 7 5.32 -0.01 15.99
C ILE A 7 4.05 -0.70 15.47
N LEU A 8 3.43 -0.07 14.48
CA LEU A 8 2.28 -0.61 13.77
C LEU A 8 2.45 -0.36 12.27
N THR A 9 2.16 -1.37 11.46
CA THR A 9 1.94 -1.18 10.01
C THR A 9 0.49 -1.50 9.64
N LEU A 10 -0.12 -0.66 8.80
CA LEU A 10 -1.51 -0.75 8.38
C LEU A 10 -1.66 -0.44 6.89
N ASN A 11 -2.09 -1.41 6.10
CA ASN A 11 -2.70 -1.12 4.81
C ASN A 11 -4.18 -0.76 5.04
N ILE A 12 -4.61 0.46 4.73
CA ILE A 12 -5.96 0.97 5.05
C ILE A 12 -6.92 1.03 3.85
N CYS A 13 -6.43 0.73 2.65
CA CYS A 13 -7.23 0.65 1.42
C CYS A 13 -8.12 1.88 1.15
N VAL A 14 -7.58 3.07 1.39
CA VAL A 14 -8.24 4.35 1.12
C VAL A 14 -7.86 4.79 -0.30
N HIS A 15 -8.60 4.23 -1.26
CA HIS A 15 -8.45 4.61 -2.67
C HIS A 15 -9.08 5.96 -2.96
N LEU A 16 -8.55 6.64 -3.96
CA LEU A 16 -9.29 7.71 -4.62
C LEU A 16 -10.67 7.22 -5.07
N PRO A 17 -11.68 8.09 -5.01
CA PRO A 17 -13.01 7.81 -5.51
C PRO A 17 -13.00 7.20 -6.90
N GLY A 18 -13.70 6.08 -7.06
CA GLY A 18 -13.74 5.35 -8.32
C GLY A 18 -12.58 4.37 -8.57
N GLY A 19 -11.55 4.33 -7.72
CA GLY A 19 -10.44 3.38 -7.88
C GLY A 19 -10.85 1.91 -7.81
N ARG A 20 -11.73 1.56 -6.88
CA ARG A 20 -12.29 0.20 -6.70
C ARG A 20 -13.82 0.14 -6.88
N ASN A 21 -14.46 1.28 -7.15
CA ASN A 21 -15.91 1.35 -7.14
C ASN A 21 -16.49 0.60 -8.36
N ALA A 22 -17.44 -0.31 -8.14
CA ALA A 22 -18.11 -1.05 -9.22
C ALA A 22 -18.68 -0.12 -10.31
N TYR A 23 -19.07 1.10 -9.91
CA TYR A 23 -19.48 2.17 -10.82
C TYR A 23 -18.42 2.54 -11.85
N ASN A 24 -17.14 2.62 -11.46
CA ASN A 24 -16.05 2.97 -12.35
C ASN A 24 -15.69 1.85 -13.31
N ILE A 25 -15.73 0.60 -12.84
CA ILE A 25 -15.56 -0.56 -13.71
C ILE A 25 -16.65 -0.54 -14.79
N ALA A 26 -17.89 -0.25 -14.41
CA ALA A 26 -18.99 -0.08 -15.36
C ALA A 26 -18.78 1.13 -16.28
N LEU A 27 -18.33 2.27 -15.76
CA LEU A 27 -18.08 3.48 -16.55
C LEU A 27 -16.97 3.28 -17.58
N VAL A 28 -15.85 2.66 -17.19
CA VAL A 28 -14.74 2.33 -18.09
C VAL A 28 -15.19 1.32 -19.13
N LYS A 29 -15.89 0.26 -18.73
CA LYS A 29 -16.46 -0.73 -19.66
C LYS A 29 -17.38 -0.05 -20.67
N ASN A 30 -18.31 0.77 -20.22
CA ASN A 30 -19.27 1.46 -21.08
C ASN A 30 -18.60 2.50 -21.97
N SER A 31 -17.58 3.19 -21.47
CA SER A 31 -16.80 4.17 -22.25
C SER A 31 -15.97 3.47 -23.33
N ALA A 32 -15.33 2.34 -23.02
CA ALA A 32 -14.62 1.53 -24.00
C ALA A 32 -15.57 1.00 -25.09
N VAL A 33 -16.76 0.52 -24.70
CA VAL A 33 -17.81 0.12 -25.65
C VAL A 33 -18.26 1.30 -26.50
N GLY A 34 -18.51 2.46 -25.89
CA GLY A 34 -18.95 3.67 -26.61
C GLY A 34 -17.93 4.15 -27.62
N VAL A 35 -16.65 4.22 -27.23
CA VAL A 35 -15.57 4.61 -28.15
C VAL A 35 -15.40 3.56 -29.24
N PHE A 36 -15.45 2.27 -28.93
CA PHE A 36 -15.39 1.20 -29.93
C PHE A 36 -16.53 1.32 -30.96
N VAL A 37 -17.77 1.53 -30.51
CA VAL A 37 -18.93 1.72 -31.41
C VAL A 37 -18.73 2.97 -32.28
N PHE A 38 -18.26 4.07 -31.71
CA PHE A 38 -18.00 5.31 -32.46
C PHE A 38 -16.92 5.12 -33.53
N LEU A 39 -15.86 4.37 -33.22
CA LEU A 39 -14.81 4.02 -34.17
C LEU A 39 -15.33 3.11 -35.29
N MET A 40 -16.13 2.10 -34.96
CA MET A 40 -16.75 1.22 -35.95
C MET A 40 -17.70 1.98 -36.87
N LEU A 41 -18.48 2.91 -36.34
CA LEU A 41 -19.33 3.80 -37.13
C LEU A 41 -18.48 4.72 -38.02
N GLY A 42 -17.41 5.30 -37.49
CA GLY A 42 -16.49 6.13 -38.28
C GLY A 42 -15.85 5.37 -39.44
N LEU A 43 -15.48 4.11 -39.22
CA LEU A 43 -14.95 3.24 -40.28
C LEU A 43 -16.02 2.84 -41.29
N ALA A 44 -17.25 2.52 -40.83
CA ALA A 44 -18.36 2.19 -41.72
C ALA A 44 -18.80 3.36 -42.61
N LEU A 45 -18.63 4.59 -42.11
CA LEU A 45 -18.91 5.83 -42.84
C LEU A 45 -17.72 6.34 -43.65
N SER A 46 -16.54 5.75 -43.49
CA SER A 46 -15.35 6.14 -44.23
C SER A 46 -15.31 5.44 -45.59
N ASP A 47 -14.88 6.14 -46.65
CA ASP A 47 -14.63 5.55 -47.97
C ASP A 47 -13.39 4.63 -48.00
N ILE A 48 -12.97 4.09 -46.85
CA ILE A 48 -11.81 3.20 -46.74
C ILE A 48 -12.20 1.83 -47.28
N THR A 49 -11.87 1.60 -48.56
CA THR A 49 -12.07 0.31 -49.24
C THR A 49 -11.05 -0.76 -48.82
N ASN A 50 -9.96 -0.37 -48.15
CA ASN A 50 -8.92 -1.28 -47.71
C ASN A 50 -9.29 -1.94 -46.37
N VAL A 51 -9.81 -3.16 -46.45
CA VAL A 51 -10.20 -3.99 -45.29
C VAL A 51 -9.03 -4.18 -44.30
N GLY A 52 -7.80 -4.35 -44.79
CA GLY A 52 -6.63 -4.52 -43.94
C GLY A 52 -6.32 -3.29 -43.09
N LEU A 53 -6.45 -2.10 -43.68
CA LEU A 53 -6.30 -0.83 -42.96
C LEU A 53 -7.41 -0.64 -41.92
N CYS A 54 -8.66 -0.98 -42.25
CA CYS A 54 -9.77 -0.94 -41.29
C CYS A 54 -9.51 -1.85 -40.09
N VAL A 55 -9.08 -3.09 -40.31
CA VAL A 55 -8.75 -4.03 -39.22
C VAL A 55 -7.63 -3.48 -38.35
N LEU A 56 -6.56 -2.93 -38.95
CA LEU A 56 -5.47 -2.32 -38.21
C LEU A 56 -5.94 -1.13 -37.36
N LEU A 57 -6.77 -0.25 -37.93
CA LEU A 57 -7.32 0.90 -37.21
C LEU A 57 -8.19 0.48 -36.03
N VAL A 58 -9.03 -0.55 -36.18
CA VAL A 58 -9.80 -1.11 -35.05
C VAL A 58 -8.87 -1.65 -33.96
N LEU A 59 -7.84 -2.39 -34.34
CA LEU A 59 -6.88 -2.97 -33.40
C LEU A 59 -6.06 -1.90 -32.65
N LEU A 60 -5.75 -0.78 -33.29
CA LEU A 60 -5.06 0.36 -32.67
C LEU A 60 -5.99 1.23 -31.83
N ALA A 61 -7.24 1.36 -32.25
CA ALA A 61 -8.17 2.26 -31.61
C ALA A 61 -8.75 1.68 -30.31
N LEU A 62 -8.80 0.36 -30.15
CA LEU A 62 -9.16 -0.28 -28.88
C LEU A 62 -8.21 0.10 -27.72
N PRO A 63 -6.88 -0.11 -27.79
CA PRO A 63 -5.97 0.31 -26.71
C PRO A 63 -5.96 1.84 -26.55
N LEU A 64 -6.05 2.61 -27.64
CA LEU A 64 -6.12 4.07 -27.54
C LEU A 64 -7.39 4.54 -26.83
N SER A 65 -8.52 3.88 -27.08
CA SER A 65 -9.79 4.17 -26.41
C SER A 65 -9.71 3.92 -24.91
N VAL A 66 -9.02 2.86 -24.47
CA VAL A 66 -8.79 2.60 -23.05
C VAL A 66 -7.88 3.69 -22.47
N ILE A 67 -6.80 4.05 -23.18
CA ILE A 67 -5.87 5.10 -22.74
C ILE A 67 -6.57 6.46 -22.59
N VAL A 68 -7.48 6.81 -23.50
CA VAL A 68 -8.20 8.10 -23.48
C VAL A 68 -9.41 8.08 -22.55
N ALA A 69 -10.16 6.98 -22.52
CA ALA A 69 -11.34 6.86 -21.67
C ALA A 69 -10.96 6.82 -20.19
N GLN A 70 -9.83 6.24 -19.81
CA GLN A 70 -9.46 6.07 -18.41
C GLN A 70 -9.27 7.40 -17.66
N PRO A 71 -8.49 8.38 -18.16
CA PRO A 71 -8.41 9.72 -17.55
C PRO A 71 -9.77 10.41 -17.48
N CYS A 72 -10.57 10.35 -18.55
CA CYS A 72 -11.91 10.93 -18.57
C CYS A 72 -12.82 10.30 -17.51
N CYS A 73 -12.81 8.97 -17.39
CA CYS A 73 -13.56 8.25 -16.37
C CYS A 73 -13.15 8.74 -14.98
N VAL A 74 -11.84 8.85 -14.70
CA VAL A 74 -11.35 9.34 -13.41
C VAL A 74 -11.83 10.76 -13.12
N LEU A 75 -11.77 11.67 -14.10
CA LEU A 75 -12.25 13.04 -13.93
C LEU A 75 -13.75 13.06 -13.62
N VAL A 76 -14.54 12.23 -14.31
CA VAL A 76 -15.97 12.06 -14.03
C VAL A 76 -16.19 11.47 -12.64
N SER A 77 -15.40 10.48 -12.22
CA SER A 77 -15.49 9.92 -10.86
C SER A 77 -15.14 10.94 -9.79
N ALA A 78 -14.11 11.76 -10.03
CA ALA A 78 -13.73 12.84 -9.14
C ALA A 78 -14.86 13.87 -9.01
N LEU A 79 -15.50 14.22 -10.13
CA LEU A 79 -16.66 15.11 -10.14
C LEU A 79 -17.85 14.50 -9.38
N ILE A 80 -18.19 13.23 -9.66
CA ILE A 80 -19.27 12.52 -8.97
C ILE A 80 -18.98 12.44 -7.47
N PHE A 81 -17.74 12.20 -7.07
CA PHE A 81 -17.38 12.19 -5.67
C PHE A 81 -17.50 13.57 -5.04
N ALA A 82 -17.08 14.63 -5.73
CA ALA A 82 -17.28 15.99 -5.25
C ALA A 82 -18.78 16.30 -5.03
N LEU A 83 -19.66 15.76 -5.87
CA LEU A 83 -21.11 15.99 -5.81
C LEU A 83 -21.88 15.00 -4.90
N LYS A 84 -21.38 13.77 -4.71
CA LYS A 84 -22.10 12.65 -4.05
C LYS A 84 -21.20 11.84 -3.13
N ARG A 85 -20.31 12.54 -2.42
CA ARG A 85 -19.29 11.97 -1.53
C ARG A 85 -19.80 10.85 -0.63
N ASP A 86 -20.94 11.04 0.02
CA ASP A 86 -21.47 10.11 1.02
C ASP A 86 -21.91 8.76 0.44
N ARG A 87 -22.20 8.70 -0.86
CA ARG A 87 -22.66 7.46 -1.53
C ARG A 87 -21.53 6.63 -2.11
N PHE A 88 -20.33 7.19 -2.25
CA PHE A 88 -19.20 6.55 -2.92
C PHE A 88 -17.92 6.57 -2.07
N SER A 89 -18.06 6.81 -0.77
CA SER A 89 -16.95 6.88 0.17
C SER A 89 -16.40 5.51 0.55
N GLU A 90 -17.14 4.39 0.37
CA GLU A 90 -16.78 3.07 0.95
C GLU A 90 -16.50 3.19 2.46
N PHE A 91 -17.29 4.04 3.13
CA PHE A 91 -17.17 4.33 4.56
C PHE A 91 -15.75 4.75 4.98
N LYS A 92 -14.95 5.32 4.08
CA LYS A 92 -13.52 5.64 4.35
C LYS A 92 -13.35 6.54 5.57
N LYS A 93 -14.27 7.47 5.81
CA LYS A 93 -14.17 8.37 6.98
C LYS A 93 -14.41 7.58 8.25
N GLU A 94 -15.48 6.80 8.27
CA GLU A 94 -15.90 5.95 9.38
C GLU A 94 -14.85 4.87 9.69
N ARG A 95 -14.26 4.24 8.66
CA ARG A 95 -13.14 3.30 8.80
C ARG A 95 -11.91 3.96 9.43
N ILE A 96 -11.58 5.21 9.06
CA ILE A 96 -10.49 5.95 9.70
C ILE A 96 -10.86 6.33 11.14
N ASP A 97 -12.11 6.73 11.40
CA ASP A 97 -12.58 7.12 12.74
C ASP A 97 -12.46 5.98 13.75
N MET A 98 -12.71 4.74 13.33
CA MET A 98 -12.53 3.56 14.18
C MET A 98 -11.12 3.42 14.75
N LEU A 99 -10.08 3.86 14.02
CA LEU A 99 -8.70 3.84 14.52
C LEU A 99 -8.54 4.73 15.76
N PHE A 100 -9.32 5.81 15.85
CA PHE A 100 -9.30 6.73 16.97
C PHE A 100 -10.18 6.24 18.12
N ASP A 101 -11.42 5.86 17.82
CA ASP A 101 -12.43 5.52 18.83
C ASP A 101 -12.04 4.29 19.67
N GLU A 102 -11.24 3.38 19.11
CA GLU A 102 -10.73 2.20 19.81
C GLU A 102 -9.43 2.45 20.60
N ASN A 103 -8.97 3.71 20.69
CA ASN A 103 -7.66 4.07 21.26
C ASN A 103 -6.48 3.27 20.66
N VAL A 104 -6.62 2.75 19.44
CA VAL A 104 -5.60 1.94 18.76
C VAL A 104 -4.36 2.79 18.52
N LEU A 105 -4.52 3.96 17.90
CA LEU A 105 -3.40 4.85 17.57
C LEU A 105 -2.64 5.35 18.81
N GLN A 106 -3.29 5.42 19.97
CA GLN A 106 -2.67 5.88 21.22
C GLN A 106 -1.61 4.91 21.75
N GLN A 107 -1.66 3.65 21.32
CA GLN A 107 -0.79 2.59 21.84
C GLN A 107 0.57 2.54 21.17
N TYR A 108 0.78 3.22 20.05
CA TYR A 108 1.99 3.11 19.24
C TYR A 108 2.79 4.41 19.17
N ASP A 109 4.09 4.27 19.00
CA ASP A 109 5.05 5.38 18.89
C ASP A 109 5.28 5.76 17.42
N VAL A 110 5.24 4.77 16.53
CA VAL A 110 5.37 4.93 15.07
C VAL A 110 4.33 4.07 14.37
N ILE A 111 3.65 4.66 13.38
CA ILE A 111 2.69 3.96 12.53
C ILE A 111 3.05 4.18 11.06
N ALA A 112 3.26 3.08 10.33
CA ALA A 112 3.39 3.07 8.89
C ALA A 112 2.04 2.74 8.25
N VAL A 113 1.66 3.49 7.23
CA VAL A 113 0.37 3.33 6.56
C VAL A 113 0.58 3.16 5.05
N GLN A 114 -0.08 2.15 4.48
CA GLN A 114 -0.14 1.88 3.04
C GLN A 114 -1.56 2.07 2.50
N GLU A 115 -1.66 2.29 1.18
CA GLU A 115 -2.90 2.63 0.47
C GLU A 115 -3.70 3.80 1.05
N LEU A 116 -3.02 4.78 1.67
CA LEU A 116 -3.59 6.08 1.99
C LEU A 116 -3.40 7.02 0.79
N TYR A 117 -4.10 6.73 -0.31
CA TYR A 117 -3.84 7.37 -1.59
C TYR A 117 -4.37 8.81 -1.66
N GLY A 118 -3.53 9.67 -2.25
CA GLY A 118 -3.88 10.98 -2.79
C GLY A 118 -3.77 11.00 -4.32
N GLY A 119 -3.90 12.18 -4.92
CA GLY A 119 -3.97 12.37 -6.38
C GLY A 119 -3.61 13.79 -6.80
N TRP A 120 -3.82 14.12 -8.08
CA TRP A 120 -3.48 15.43 -8.66
C TRP A 120 -4.60 16.47 -8.54
N TYR A 121 -5.84 16.03 -8.36
CA TYR A 121 -7.01 16.92 -8.42
C TYR A 121 -7.36 17.51 -7.04
N PRO A 122 -7.99 18.69 -6.98
CA PRO A 122 -8.41 19.30 -5.72
C PRO A 122 -9.27 18.35 -4.87
N GLY A 123 -8.93 18.23 -3.59
CA GLY A 123 -9.66 17.36 -2.65
C GLY A 123 -9.24 15.89 -2.65
N SER A 124 -8.39 15.43 -3.58
CA SER A 124 -7.90 14.04 -3.60
C SER A 124 -7.14 13.65 -2.33
N CYS A 125 -6.49 14.61 -1.67
CA CYS A 125 -5.75 14.42 -0.42
C CYS A 125 -6.65 14.53 0.83
N TYR A 126 -7.98 14.59 0.68
CA TYR A 126 -8.89 14.75 1.81
C TYR A 126 -8.62 13.72 2.91
N TYR A 127 -8.57 12.42 2.55
CA TYR A 127 -8.38 11.37 3.54
C TYR A 127 -6.96 11.32 4.10
N GLN A 128 -5.94 11.75 3.35
CA GLN A 128 -4.59 11.95 3.87
C GLN A 128 -4.55 13.00 4.98
N ASN A 129 -5.19 14.15 4.73
CA ASN A 129 -5.30 15.22 5.72
C ASN A 129 -6.16 14.76 6.92
N TYR A 130 -7.25 14.06 6.65
CA TYR A 130 -8.11 13.53 7.71
C TYR A 130 -7.38 12.55 8.62
N MET A 131 -6.65 11.58 8.04
CA MET A 131 -5.83 10.64 8.78
C MET A 131 -4.73 11.36 9.58
N LYS A 132 -4.11 12.40 8.99
CA LYS A 132 -3.14 13.25 9.70
C LYS A 132 -3.75 13.92 10.93
N ASP A 133 -4.95 14.49 10.81
CA ASP A 133 -5.64 15.14 11.91
C ASP A 133 -6.02 14.14 13.02
N VAL A 134 -6.48 12.95 12.62
CA VAL A 134 -6.79 11.84 13.54
C VAL A 134 -5.54 11.37 14.30
N CYS A 135 -4.44 11.11 13.59
CA CYS A 135 -3.15 10.73 14.19
C CYS A 135 -2.61 11.82 15.13
N LYS A 136 -2.70 13.09 14.72
CA LYS A 136 -2.27 14.22 15.56
C LYS A 136 -3.06 14.28 16.86
N LYS A 137 -4.38 14.07 16.83
CA LYS A 137 -5.24 13.99 18.04
C LYS A 137 -4.85 12.81 18.93
N ALA A 138 -4.36 11.70 18.37
CA ALA A 138 -3.86 10.56 19.12
C ALA A 138 -2.42 10.74 19.66
N GLY A 139 -1.81 11.92 19.47
CA GLY A 139 -0.45 12.25 19.92
C GLY A 139 0.67 11.91 18.93
N LEU A 140 0.35 11.42 17.74
CA LEU A 140 1.31 11.19 16.65
C LEU A 140 1.47 12.49 15.84
N GLY A 141 2.11 13.48 16.44
CA GLY A 141 2.19 14.85 15.90
C GLY A 141 3.07 15.01 14.66
N TYR A 142 4.01 14.09 14.44
CA TYR A 142 4.94 14.12 13.31
C TYR A 142 4.46 13.20 12.21
N SER A 143 4.56 13.65 10.95
CA SER A 143 4.11 12.85 9.80
C SER A 143 4.99 13.07 8.59
N SER A 144 5.19 12.01 7.81
CA SER A 144 5.76 12.05 6.48
C SER A 144 4.84 11.34 5.49
N PHE A 145 4.80 11.85 4.26
CA PHE A 145 4.03 11.30 3.16
C PHE A 145 4.93 11.15 1.94
N ALA A 146 4.68 10.12 1.13
CA ALA A 146 5.36 9.98 -0.15
C ALA A 146 5.01 11.11 -1.14
N GLY A 147 3.98 11.93 -0.86
CA GLY A 147 3.70 13.14 -1.63
C GLY A 147 2.91 12.85 -2.91
N ARG A 148 2.97 13.74 -3.90
CA ARG A 148 2.09 13.69 -5.08
C ARG A 148 2.56 12.66 -6.12
N PRO A 149 1.65 12.17 -6.98
CA PRO A 149 2.05 11.28 -8.05
C PRO A 149 2.91 12.02 -9.08
N LYS A 150 3.68 11.28 -9.90
CA LYS A 150 4.57 11.84 -10.93
C LYS A 150 4.15 11.35 -12.30
N LEU A 151 4.11 12.24 -13.29
CA LEU A 151 3.83 11.86 -14.68
C LEU A 151 4.79 10.77 -15.16
N PRO A 152 4.32 9.79 -15.97
CA PRO A 152 2.98 9.69 -16.57
C PRO A 152 1.90 9.07 -15.65
N ARG A 153 2.21 8.82 -14.38
CA ARG A 153 1.27 8.18 -13.42
C ARG A 153 0.35 9.25 -12.86
N ILE A 154 -0.89 9.28 -13.37
CA ILE A 154 -1.81 10.41 -13.17
C ILE A 154 -2.83 10.21 -12.04
N LEU A 155 -3.01 8.98 -11.54
CA LEU A 155 -4.17 8.66 -10.70
C LEU A 155 -3.84 8.70 -9.22
N PHE A 156 -3.16 7.69 -8.72
CA PHE A 156 -2.84 7.55 -7.31
C PHE A 156 -1.40 7.96 -7.05
N ASP A 157 -1.16 8.57 -5.89
CA ASP A 157 0.20 8.70 -5.40
C ASP A 157 0.71 7.35 -4.92
N GLN A 158 1.76 7.36 -4.11
CA GLN A 158 2.34 6.13 -3.61
C GLN A 158 1.51 5.52 -2.46
N GLY A 159 0.56 6.26 -1.88
CA GLY A 159 -0.29 5.79 -0.80
C GLY A 159 0.42 5.52 0.52
N LEU A 160 1.64 6.06 0.71
CA LEU A 160 2.48 5.80 1.89
C LEU A 160 2.50 6.99 2.84
N ALA A 161 2.35 6.70 4.12
CA ALA A 161 2.58 7.65 5.20
C ALA A 161 3.28 7.00 6.38
N ILE A 162 4.06 7.79 7.13
CA ILE A 162 4.62 7.43 8.43
C ILE A 162 4.18 8.49 9.43
N PHE A 163 3.56 8.08 10.52
CA PHE A 163 3.16 8.93 11.65
C PHE A 163 4.01 8.58 12.86
N SER A 164 4.41 9.56 13.66
CA SER A 164 5.21 9.32 14.86
C SER A 164 4.89 10.30 15.99
N ARG A 165 5.00 9.80 17.24
CA ARG A 165 5.04 10.63 18.46
C ARG A 165 6.34 11.41 18.58
N HIS A 166 7.38 10.90 17.94
CA HIS A 166 8.73 11.39 18.01
C HIS A 166 9.08 12.21 16.77
N PRO A 167 9.98 13.22 16.87
CA PRO A 167 10.35 14.05 15.74
C PRO A 167 10.86 13.26 14.54
N ILE A 168 10.27 13.47 13.37
CA ILE A 168 10.81 13.02 12.09
C ILE A 168 11.81 14.08 11.62
N VAL A 169 13.11 13.81 11.77
CA VAL A 169 14.19 14.76 11.47
C VAL A 169 14.61 14.74 10.00
N ARG A 170 14.40 13.60 9.34
CA ARG A 170 14.67 13.43 7.91
C ARG A 170 13.64 12.51 7.30
N SER A 171 13.25 12.76 6.05
CA SER A 171 12.43 11.84 5.30
C SER A 171 12.76 11.88 3.81
N LYS A 172 12.70 10.73 3.16
CA LYS A 172 12.93 10.59 1.73
C LYS A 172 12.03 9.50 1.18
N ARG A 173 11.67 9.60 -0.09
CA ARG A 173 10.93 8.56 -0.80
C ARG A 173 11.74 8.01 -1.97
N HIS A 174 11.52 6.75 -2.27
CA HIS A 174 12.00 6.10 -3.47
C HIS A 174 10.83 5.51 -4.25
N VAL A 175 10.48 6.12 -5.37
CA VAL A 175 9.46 5.56 -6.27
C VAL A 175 10.12 4.51 -7.13
N PHE A 176 9.62 3.28 -7.08
CA PHE A 176 10.21 2.19 -7.84
C PHE A 176 10.14 2.48 -9.34
N ARG A 177 11.25 2.25 -10.03
CA ARG A 177 11.33 2.45 -11.48
C ARG A 177 10.49 1.39 -12.19
N HIS A 178 10.60 0.15 -11.74
CA HIS A 178 9.81 -0.96 -12.25
C HIS A 178 8.46 -1.01 -11.55
N GLN A 179 7.40 -1.08 -12.35
CA GLN A 179 6.02 -1.21 -11.91
C GLN A 179 5.40 -2.33 -12.71
N SER A 180 4.42 -3.01 -12.12
CA SER A 180 3.62 -3.95 -12.88
C SER A 180 2.88 -3.18 -13.98
N ILE A 181 2.53 -3.86 -15.07
CA ILE A 181 1.73 -3.24 -16.14
C ILE A 181 0.41 -2.64 -15.61
N TRP A 182 -0.12 -3.20 -14.53
CA TRP A 182 -1.33 -2.77 -13.84
C TRP A 182 -1.13 -1.54 -12.97
N ASP A 183 0.04 -1.40 -12.36
CA ASP A 183 0.35 -0.21 -11.56
C ASP A 183 0.80 0.95 -12.45
N TYR A 184 1.43 0.66 -13.59
CA TYR A 184 2.11 1.65 -14.44
C TYR A 184 1.28 2.90 -14.78
N MET A 185 -0.03 2.73 -14.97
CA MET A 185 -0.95 3.84 -15.27
C MET A 185 -1.66 4.43 -14.05
N PHE A 186 -1.72 3.65 -12.96
CA PHE A 186 -2.59 3.92 -11.82
C PHE A 186 -1.80 4.37 -10.60
N VAL A 187 -0.89 3.53 -10.12
CA VAL A 187 -0.23 3.66 -8.83
C VAL A 187 1.27 3.78 -9.02
N SER A 188 1.88 4.64 -8.23
CA SER A 188 3.34 4.67 -8.12
C SER A 188 3.78 3.83 -6.93
N ARG A 189 4.06 2.53 -7.10
CA ARG A 189 4.64 1.74 -6.01
C ARG A 189 5.97 2.35 -5.57
N ALA A 190 6.23 2.37 -4.27
CA ALA A 190 7.37 3.05 -3.69
C ALA A 190 7.76 2.50 -2.32
N SER A 191 8.85 3.05 -1.78
CA SER A 191 9.18 3.04 -0.36
C SER A 191 9.30 4.47 0.17
N LEU A 192 8.88 4.67 1.42
CA LEU A 192 8.99 5.91 2.17
C LEU A 192 9.87 5.65 3.40
N TYR A 193 10.87 6.50 3.58
CA TYR A 193 11.80 6.49 4.71
C TYR A 193 11.54 7.68 5.63
N ALA A 194 11.63 7.45 6.93
CA ALA A 194 11.67 8.47 7.97
C ALA A 194 12.79 8.16 8.98
N GLU A 195 13.61 9.16 9.27
CA GLU A 195 14.52 9.17 10.41
C GLU A 195 13.81 9.78 11.60
N VAL A 196 13.61 8.99 12.64
CA VAL A 196 12.83 9.36 13.82
C VAL A 196 13.74 9.49 15.02
N ALA A 197 13.80 10.67 15.63
CA ALA A 197 14.61 10.93 16.83
C ALA A 197 13.86 10.50 18.09
N ILE A 198 14.29 9.39 18.70
CA ILE A 198 13.67 8.82 19.90
C ILE A 198 14.42 9.31 21.14
N GLY A 199 13.90 10.38 21.76
CA GLY A 199 14.60 11.07 22.84
C GLY A 199 15.91 11.69 22.34
N ASP A 200 16.90 11.82 23.23
CA ASP A 200 18.18 12.46 22.91
C ASP A 200 19.25 11.47 22.40
N SER A 201 19.02 10.17 22.54
CA SER A 201 20.07 9.15 22.42
C SER A 201 19.83 8.09 21.34
N ALA A 202 18.67 8.06 20.71
CA ALA A 202 18.32 7.02 19.74
C ALA A 202 17.71 7.57 18.46
N ILE A 203 17.97 6.88 17.35
CA ILE A 203 17.44 7.11 16.03
C ILE A 203 16.79 5.82 15.54
N ALA A 204 15.56 5.92 15.05
CA ALA A 204 14.89 4.84 14.33
C ALA A 204 14.82 5.18 12.83
N HIS A 205 15.43 4.34 12.01
CA HIS A 205 15.32 4.35 10.56
C HIS A 205 14.08 3.54 10.16
N VAL A 206 12.97 4.23 9.92
CA VAL A 206 11.69 3.57 9.61
C VAL A 206 11.44 3.64 8.12
N PHE A 207 11.32 2.47 7.50
CA PHE A 207 10.91 2.32 6.12
C PHE A 207 9.52 1.72 6.07
N THR A 208 8.70 2.28 5.19
CA THR A 208 7.49 1.62 4.73
C THR A 208 7.47 1.50 3.23
N LEU A 209 6.74 0.51 2.72
CA LEU A 209 6.65 0.23 1.31
C LEU A 209 5.31 -0.39 0.96
N HIS A 210 5.00 -0.27 -0.32
CA HIS A 210 3.95 -1.05 -0.95
C HIS A 210 4.44 -1.45 -2.33
N THR A 211 4.82 -2.70 -2.50
CA THR A 211 5.30 -3.29 -3.76
C THR A 211 4.11 -3.63 -4.68
N ALA A 212 4.41 -3.98 -5.92
CA ALA A 212 3.42 -4.49 -6.86
C ALA A 212 2.85 -5.84 -6.39
N PRO A 213 1.59 -6.18 -6.72
CA PRO A 213 1.04 -7.52 -6.51
C PRO A 213 1.85 -8.56 -7.28
N SER A 214 1.96 -9.77 -6.74
CA SER A 214 2.54 -10.91 -7.46
C SER A 214 1.75 -11.20 -8.75
N LEU A 215 2.44 -11.74 -9.77
CA LEU A 215 1.76 -12.13 -11.02
C LEU A 215 0.67 -13.18 -10.75
N ASP A 216 0.88 -14.07 -9.78
CA ASP A 216 -0.08 -15.10 -9.44
C ASP A 216 -1.33 -14.54 -8.75
N ASP A 217 -1.19 -13.53 -7.90
CA ASP A 217 -2.36 -12.81 -7.37
C ASP A 217 -3.09 -12.06 -8.49
N MET A 218 -2.37 -11.52 -9.47
CA MET A 218 -2.98 -10.87 -10.64
C MET A 218 -3.76 -11.85 -11.52
N LYS A 219 -3.23 -13.07 -11.77
CA LYS A 219 -3.95 -14.14 -12.49
C LYS A 219 -5.26 -14.52 -11.81
N GLN A 220 -5.31 -14.46 -10.48
CA GLN A 220 -6.54 -14.71 -9.73
C GLN A 220 -7.55 -13.56 -9.81
N ARG A 221 -7.07 -12.33 -10.04
CA ARG A 221 -7.91 -11.13 -10.15
C ARG A 221 -8.45 -10.92 -11.56
N THR A 222 -7.72 -11.32 -12.61
CA THR A 222 -8.14 -11.09 -14.01
C THR A 222 -7.59 -12.15 -14.97
N LYS A 223 -8.46 -12.60 -15.90
CA LYS A 223 -8.06 -13.51 -16.99
C LYS A 223 -7.02 -12.90 -17.93
N LEU A 224 -6.97 -11.57 -18.05
CA LEU A 224 -6.01 -10.88 -18.90
C LEU A 224 -4.57 -11.02 -18.38
N ALA A 225 -4.37 -11.22 -17.08
CA ALA A 225 -3.04 -11.47 -16.51
C ALA A 225 -2.45 -12.82 -16.98
N ASN A 226 -3.27 -13.78 -17.42
CA ASN A 226 -2.76 -15.02 -18.02
C ASN A 226 -2.10 -14.78 -19.39
N LEU A 227 -2.48 -13.69 -20.09
CA LEU A 227 -1.93 -13.33 -21.40
C LEU A 227 -0.69 -12.44 -21.29
N LEU A 228 -0.46 -11.85 -20.11
CA LEU A 228 0.64 -10.92 -19.85
C LEU A 228 1.72 -11.65 -19.05
N ALA A 229 2.68 -12.24 -19.76
CA ALA A 229 3.84 -12.86 -19.13
C ALA A 229 4.89 -11.79 -18.80
N GLU A 230 5.15 -11.55 -17.52
CA GLU A 230 6.34 -10.82 -17.08
C GLU A 230 7.52 -11.81 -17.03
N LYS A 231 8.60 -11.53 -17.79
CA LYS A 231 9.81 -12.38 -17.82
C LYS A 231 10.57 -12.36 -16.48
N VAL A 232 10.45 -11.27 -15.73
CA VAL A 232 11.08 -11.07 -14.42
C VAL A 232 10.00 -10.59 -13.45
N PRO A 233 9.84 -11.21 -12.27
CA PRO A 233 8.89 -10.75 -11.28
C PRO A 233 9.19 -9.30 -10.89
N THR A 234 8.25 -8.38 -11.16
CA THR A 234 8.38 -6.95 -10.81
C THR A 234 8.81 -6.76 -9.36
N VAL A 235 8.27 -7.57 -8.44
CA VAL A 235 8.52 -7.47 -7.00
C VAL A 235 9.99 -7.68 -6.63
N ARG A 236 10.71 -8.60 -7.30
CA ARG A 236 12.15 -8.81 -7.06
C ARG A 236 12.98 -7.60 -7.45
N VAL A 237 12.63 -6.97 -8.58
CA VAL A 237 13.32 -5.75 -9.04
C VAL A 237 13.07 -4.61 -8.06
N GLN A 238 11.84 -4.46 -7.57
CA GLN A 238 11.49 -3.50 -6.52
C GLN A 238 12.23 -3.77 -5.22
N GLY A 239 12.43 -5.04 -4.84
CA GLY A 239 13.26 -5.43 -3.70
C GLY A 239 14.72 -5.00 -3.85
N GLY A 240 15.32 -5.23 -5.03
CA GLY A 240 16.66 -4.72 -5.33
C GLY A 240 16.78 -3.19 -5.22
N GLU A 241 15.76 -2.47 -5.71
CA GLU A 241 15.68 -1.01 -5.57
C GLU A 241 15.53 -0.57 -4.09
N LEU A 242 14.75 -1.29 -3.28
CA LEU A 242 14.59 -1.05 -1.85
C LEU A 242 15.92 -1.20 -1.10
N PHE A 243 16.66 -2.30 -1.30
CA PHE A 243 17.92 -2.55 -0.60
C PHE A 243 18.95 -1.45 -0.87
N LYS A 244 19.05 -1.02 -2.14
CA LYS A 244 19.89 0.12 -2.50
C LYS A 244 19.46 1.39 -1.78
N PHE A 245 18.15 1.68 -1.78
CA PHE A 245 17.60 2.85 -1.11
C PHE A 245 17.86 2.84 0.40
N MET A 246 17.71 1.68 1.06
CA MET A 246 18.03 1.52 2.48
C MET A 246 19.51 1.79 2.76
N GLY A 247 20.41 1.19 1.97
CA GLY A 247 21.84 1.43 2.10
C GLY A 247 22.21 2.91 1.95
N GLU A 248 21.58 3.64 1.02
CA GLU A 248 21.78 5.08 0.86
C GLU A 248 21.30 5.89 2.08
N MET A 249 20.16 5.53 2.66
CA MET A 249 19.57 6.28 3.78
C MET A 249 20.28 6.01 5.10
N VAL A 250 20.56 4.75 5.42
CA VAL A 250 21.22 4.37 6.67
C VAL A 250 22.68 4.84 6.65
N ASN A 251 23.44 4.59 5.58
CA ASN A 251 24.86 4.98 5.52
C ASN A 251 25.09 6.46 5.24
N GLY A 252 24.10 7.15 4.64
CA GLY A 252 24.16 8.57 4.32
C GLY A 252 23.70 9.50 5.46
N GLY A 253 23.45 8.95 6.67
CA GLY A 253 23.13 9.73 7.86
C GLY A 253 24.31 10.56 8.36
N SER A 254 24.02 11.62 9.12
CA SER A 254 25.03 12.44 9.79
C SER A 254 25.84 11.56 10.74
N LYS A 255 27.13 11.33 10.47
CA LYS A 255 28.06 10.56 11.33
C LYS A 255 28.37 11.25 12.68
N GLY A 256 27.47 12.08 13.19
CA GLY A 256 27.64 12.86 14.41
C GLY A 256 27.05 12.15 15.62
N GLU A 257 27.84 12.08 16.70
CA GLU A 257 27.54 11.47 18.01
C GLU A 257 27.12 9.98 18.00
N ARG A 258 27.62 9.22 18.99
CA ARG A 258 27.25 7.82 19.17
C ARG A 258 25.78 7.73 19.63
N ARG A 259 24.86 7.58 18.68
CA ARG A 259 23.44 7.28 18.97
C ARG A 259 23.17 5.80 18.74
N THR A 260 22.20 5.27 19.49
CA THR A 260 21.60 3.98 19.12
C THR A 260 20.87 4.16 17.81
N GLU A 261 21.13 3.28 16.87
CA GLU A 261 20.40 3.23 15.60
C GLU A 261 19.68 1.89 15.53
N VAL A 262 18.39 1.95 15.22
CA VAL A 262 17.58 0.77 14.87
C VAL A 262 16.99 0.97 13.49
N THR A 263 16.89 -0.09 12.71
CA THR A 263 16.27 -0.06 11.39
C THR A 263 15.04 -0.94 11.38
N VAL A 264 13.91 -0.38 10.95
CA VAL A 264 12.64 -1.09 10.82
C VAL A 264 12.14 -0.93 9.39
N VAL A 265 11.85 -2.05 8.73
CA VAL A 265 11.19 -2.07 7.41
C VAL A 265 9.85 -2.78 7.58
N MET A 266 8.74 -2.06 7.34
CA MET A 266 7.40 -2.61 7.56
C MET A 266 6.37 -2.11 6.54
N GLY A 267 5.47 -2.98 6.11
CA GLY A 267 4.45 -2.61 5.13
C GLY A 267 3.86 -3.82 4.44
N ASP A 268 3.14 -3.55 3.36
CA ASP A 268 2.56 -4.54 2.47
C ASP A 268 3.58 -4.87 1.36
N PHE A 269 4.16 -6.06 1.44
CA PHE A 269 5.14 -6.52 0.46
C PHE A 269 4.48 -7.27 -0.69
N ASN A 270 3.15 -7.48 -0.68
CA ASN A 270 2.42 -8.19 -1.73
C ASN A 270 3.05 -9.54 -2.16
N ILE A 271 3.76 -10.17 -1.24
CA ILE A 271 4.41 -11.49 -1.40
C ILE A 271 3.91 -12.40 -0.31
N ARG A 272 3.67 -13.65 -0.65
CA ARG A 272 3.21 -14.63 0.33
C ARG A 272 4.38 -15.15 1.15
N ALA A 273 4.16 -15.23 2.45
CA ALA A 273 5.14 -15.77 3.37
C ALA A 273 5.57 -17.20 3.00
N GLY A 274 6.88 -17.47 3.09
CA GLY A 274 7.46 -18.78 2.77
C GLY A 274 7.60 -19.11 1.28
N GLU A 275 7.15 -18.23 0.37
CA GLU A 275 7.31 -18.42 -1.07
C GLU A 275 8.61 -17.79 -1.61
N GLY A 276 8.91 -18.02 -2.89
CA GLY A 276 10.21 -17.68 -3.49
C GLY A 276 10.57 -16.19 -3.46
N ASP A 277 9.60 -15.28 -3.56
CA ASP A 277 9.85 -13.84 -3.43
C ASP A 277 10.04 -13.42 -1.96
N TYR A 278 9.33 -14.05 -1.02
CA TYR A 278 9.57 -13.85 0.41
C TYR A 278 10.99 -14.25 0.80
N ASN A 279 11.46 -15.43 0.37
CA ASN A 279 12.82 -15.89 0.67
C ASN A 279 13.87 -14.91 0.12
N PHE A 280 13.66 -14.39 -1.09
CA PHE A 280 14.53 -13.36 -1.66
C PHE A 280 14.60 -12.10 -0.78
N PHE A 281 13.46 -11.60 -0.29
CA PHE A 281 13.46 -10.44 0.62
C PHE A 281 14.12 -10.75 1.95
N SER A 282 13.74 -11.87 2.58
CA SER A 282 14.22 -12.27 3.90
C SER A 282 15.73 -12.49 3.91
N GLU A 283 16.26 -13.25 2.94
CA GLU A 283 17.70 -13.52 2.80
C GLU A 283 18.50 -12.24 2.57
N ARG A 284 18.03 -11.36 1.68
CA ARG A 284 18.73 -10.11 1.33
C ARG A 284 18.69 -9.09 2.45
N LEU A 285 17.56 -8.96 3.15
CA LEU A 285 17.45 -8.08 4.32
C LEU A 285 18.34 -8.57 5.47
N ALA A 286 18.43 -9.88 5.67
CA ALA A 286 19.33 -10.47 6.65
C ALA A 286 20.81 -10.28 6.26
N SER A 287 21.19 -10.60 5.02
CA SER A 287 22.59 -10.57 4.57
C SER A 287 23.15 -9.17 4.40
N ASP A 288 22.37 -8.25 3.82
CA ASP A 288 22.87 -6.94 3.41
C ASP A 288 22.62 -5.86 4.48
N HIS A 289 21.61 -6.08 5.33
CA HIS A 289 21.15 -5.07 6.29
C HIS A 289 21.00 -5.60 7.72
N ASN A 290 21.33 -6.88 7.99
CA ASN A 290 21.21 -7.50 9.30
C ASN A 290 19.80 -7.39 9.91
N LEU A 291 18.76 -7.37 9.07
CA LEU A 291 17.37 -7.33 9.53
C LEU A 291 16.78 -8.73 9.53
N VAL A 292 16.04 -9.06 10.58
CA VAL A 292 15.32 -10.31 10.71
C VAL A 292 13.81 -10.08 10.67
N ASP A 293 13.07 -11.03 10.10
CA ASP A 293 11.61 -11.01 10.10
C ASP A 293 11.09 -11.33 11.51
N ILE A 294 10.54 -10.34 12.20
CA ILE A 294 9.95 -10.51 13.54
C ILE A 294 8.47 -10.87 13.49
N THR A 295 7.91 -11.09 12.30
CA THR A 295 6.53 -11.58 12.11
C THR A 295 6.43 -13.10 12.09
N VAL A 296 7.57 -13.79 11.92
CA VAL A 296 7.66 -15.24 12.11
C VAL A 296 7.43 -15.57 13.58
N LYS A 297 6.47 -16.46 13.87
CA LYS A 297 6.20 -16.93 15.23
C LYS A 297 7.31 -17.84 15.74
N LYS A 298 7.46 -17.98 17.07
CA LYS A 298 8.46 -18.88 17.68
C LYS A 298 8.36 -20.34 17.24
N GLY A 299 7.17 -20.79 16.84
CA GLY A 299 6.94 -22.14 16.29
C GLY A 299 7.09 -22.25 14.78
N GLY A 300 7.54 -21.19 14.10
CA GLY A 300 7.44 -21.04 12.66
C GLY A 300 6.04 -20.57 12.22
N GLY A 301 5.94 -20.15 10.96
CA GLY A 301 4.71 -19.64 10.38
C GLY A 301 4.42 -18.17 10.71
N TRP A 302 3.32 -17.68 10.17
CA TRP A 302 2.91 -16.27 10.25
C TRP A 302 1.43 -16.14 10.59
N ASP A 303 1.04 -14.99 11.15
CA ASP A 303 -0.37 -14.60 11.16
C ASP A 303 -0.84 -14.26 9.75
N THR A 304 -2.07 -14.65 9.42
CA THR A 304 -2.73 -14.21 8.19
C THR A 304 -3.03 -12.71 8.27
N THR A 305 -2.61 -11.96 7.26
CA THR A 305 -2.87 -10.51 7.19
C THR A 305 -3.92 -10.14 6.14
N PHE A 306 -4.25 -11.03 5.21
CA PHE A 306 -5.23 -10.78 4.14
C PHE A 306 -6.15 -11.98 3.91
N GLY A 307 -7.40 -11.72 3.50
CA GLY A 307 -8.35 -12.79 3.14
C GLY A 307 -8.76 -13.69 4.30
N VAL A 308 -8.73 -13.15 5.54
CA VAL A 308 -9.00 -13.86 6.79
C VAL A 308 -10.42 -14.45 6.82
N LYS A 309 -10.54 -15.63 7.44
CA LYS A 309 -11.83 -16.30 7.73
C LYS A 309 -12.16 -16.22 9.22
N ASP A 310 -13.45 -16.18 9.53
CA ASP A 310 -13.92 -16.36 10.89
C ASP A 310 -13.89 -17.85 11.31
N LYS A 311 -14.32 -18.12 12.54
CA LYS A 311 -14.40 -19.47 13.11
C LYS A 311 -15.33 -20.42 12.33
N ASP A 312 -16.28 -19.87 11.58
CA ASP A 312 -17.28 -20.61 10.81
C ASP A 312 -16.82 -20.77 9.34
N GLY A 313 -15.62 -20.28 9.00
CA GLY A 313 -15.03 -20.36 7.67
C GLY A 313 -15.50 -19.27 6.70
N ASN A 314 -16.30 -18.30 7.15
CA ASN A 314 -16.77 -17.20 6.31
C ASN A 314 -15.71 -16.09 6.20
N PRO A 315 -15.62 -15.38 5.07
CA PRO A 315 -14.73 -14.23 4.95
C PRO A 315 -15.07 -13.15 5.98
N VAL A 316 -14.06 -12.66 6.71
CA VAL A 316 -14.24 -11.60 7.72
C VAL A 316 -14.52 -10.24 7.07
N GLU A 317 -13.94 -9.98 5.91
CA GLU A 317 -14.06 -8.73 5.16
C GLU A 317 -14.56 -9.04 3.74
N THR A 318 -15.60 -8.31 3.29
CA THR A 318 -16.19 -8.54 1.96
C THR A 318 -16.35 -7.28 1.13
N LEU A 319 -16.27 -6.08 1.72
CA LEU A 319 -16.45 -4.82 1.01
C LEU A 319 -15.26 -4.52 0.10
N LEU A 320 -14.04 -4.64 0.61
CA LEU A 320 -12.80 -4.22 -0.04
C LEU A 320 -12.10 -5.39 -0.74
N THR A 321 -12.24 -6.60 -0.19
CA THR A 321 -11.66 -7.83 -0.73
C THR A 321 -12.34 -8.24 -2.03
N SER A 322 -11.54 -8.38 -3.09
CA SER A 322 -12.02 -8.86 -4.40
C SER A 322 -12.71 -10.22 -4.26
N PRO A 323 -13.88 -10.46 -4.92
CA PRO A 323 -14.65 -11.70 -4.75
C PRO A 323 -13.85 -12.99 -4.91
N GLY A 324 -12.92 -13.04 -5.87
CA GLY A 324 -12.07 -14.22 -6.11
C GLY A 324 -10.98 -14.46 -5.05
N LEU A 325 -10.78 -13.53 -4.11
CA LEU A 325 -9.80 -13.59 -3.03
C LEU A 325 -10.44 -13.67 -1.63
N ARG A 326 -11.76 -13.55 -1.54
CA ARG A 326 -12.48 -13.66 -0.25
C ARG A 326 -12.28 -15.04 0.35
N GLY A 327 -11.84 -15.09 1.59
CA GLY A 327 -11.55 -16.35 2.27
C GLY A 327 -10.38 -17.11 1.63
N LYS A 328 -9.41 -16.43 1.04
CA LYS A 328 -8.11 -17.00 0.68
C LYS A 328 -7.04 -16.39 1.59
N PRO A 329 -6.80 -16.98 2.78
CA PRO A 329 -5.83 -16.49 3.74
C PRO A 329 -4.44 -16.34 3.12
N GLN A 330 -3.84 -15.17 3.30
CA GLN A 330 -2.47 -14.86 2.91
C GLN A 330 -1.79 -14.02 4.00
N THR A 331 -0.47 -14.13 4.10
CA THR A 331 0.38 -13.20 4.87
C THR A 331 1.18 -12.41 3.84
N LEU A 332 0.87 -11.13 3.73
CA LEU A 332 1.45 -10.20 2.75
C LEU A 332 2.20 -9.03 3.39
N ASP A 333 1.88 -8.76 4.65
CA ASP A 333 2.44 -7.67 5.43
C ASP A 333 3.54 -8.23 6.33
N PHE A 334 4.66 -7.50 6.46
CA PHE A 334 5.80 -7.96 7.25
C PHE A 334 6.45 -6.83 8.03
N ILE A 335 7.26 -7.20 9.04
CA ILE A 335 8.09 -6.31 9.83
C ILE A 335 9.49 -6.94 9.94
N PHE A 336 10.48 -6.30 9.35
CA PHE A 336 11.89 -6.66 9.46
C PHE A 336 12.64 -5.63 10.30
N THR A 337 13.50 -6.09 11.20
CA THR A 337 14.27 -5.19 12.06
C THR A 337 15.59 -5.79 12.52
N ASP A 338 16.58 -4.96 12.86
CA ASP A 338 17.81 -5.35 13.56
C ASP A 338 17.64 -5.33 15.09
N ALA A 339 16.56 -4.73 15.59
CA ALA A 339 16.26 -4.64 17.00
C ALA A 339 15.60 -5.92 17.53
N LYS A 340 15.90 -6.25 18.79
CA LYS A 340 15.31 -7.40 19.46
C LYS A 340 13.80 -7.17 19.71
N PRO A 341 12.92 -8.10 19.31
CA PRO A 341 11.50 -8.01 19.63
C PRO A 341 11.28 -8.23 21.13
N LEU A 342 10.49 -7.36 21.76
CA LEU A 342 10.06 -7.48 23.16
C LEU A 342 8.83 -8.38 23.31
N GLN A 343 8.10 -8.59 22.22
CA GLN A 343 6.93 -9.45 22.12
C GLN A 343 6.85 -10.03 20.72
N GLU A 344 6.12 -11.13 20.55
CA GLU A 344 5.79 -11.62 19.21
C GLU A 344 4.92 -10.59 18.49
N SER A 345 5.20 -10.39 17.20
CA SER A 345 4.35 -9.55 16.36
C SER A 345 2.98 -10.22 16.23
N LYS A 346 1.92 -9.40 16.17
CA LYS A 346 0.54 -9.88 16.18
C LYS A 346 -0.27 -9.21 15.08
N ALA A 347 -1.08 -9.99 14.38
CA ALA A 347 -2.10 -9.43 13.50
C ALA A 347 -3.26 -8.81 14.28
N LEU A 348 -3.58 -7.56 13.92
CA LEU A 348 -4.59 -6.73 14.53
C LEU A 348 -5.80 -6.60 13.58
N LEU A 349 -6.89 -7.24 13.97
CA LEU A 349 -8.16 -7.14 13.25
C LEU A 349 -9.04 -6.04 13.85
N LEU A 350 -9.22 -4.97 13.07
CA LEU A 350 -10.00 -3.80 13.44
C LEU A 350 -11.43 -3.94 12.88
N LYS A 351 -12.31 -4.58 13.66
CA LYS A 351 -13.70 -4.87 13.26
C LYS A 351 -14.60 -3.68 13.52
N ASN A 352 -15.57 -3.46 12.63
CA ASN A 352 -16.62 -2.48 12.84
C ASN A 352 -17.46 -2.87 14.08
N PRO A 353 -17.41 -2.09 15.18
CA PRO A 353 -18.17 -2.43 16.38
C PRO A 353 -19.65 -2.06 16.25
N ASN A 354 -20.03 -1.24 15.26
CA ASN A 354 -21.37 -0.70 15.15
C ASN A 354 -22.31 -1.66 14.38
N PRO A 355 -23.30 -2.29 15.06
CA PRO A 355 -24.20 -3.26 14.44
C PRO A 355 -25.03 -2.68 13.29
N ASP A 356 -25.36 -1.38 13.33
CA ASP A 356 -26.18 -0.71 12.31
C ASP A 356 -25.43 -0.53 10.97
N THR A 357 -24.10 -0.63 11.01
CA THR A 357 -23.23 -0.45 9.84
C THR A 357 -22.41 -1.67 9.48
N LEU A 358 -22.46 -2.73 10.29
CA LEU A 358 -21.71 -3.97 10.09
C LEU A 358 -22.04 -4.67 8.76
N SER A 359 -23.29 -4.59 8.32
CA SER A 359 -23.72 -5.10 7.01
C SER A 359 -23.16 -4.32 5.82
N LYS A 360 -22.71 -3.07 6.06
CA LYS A 360 -22.18 -2.18 5.03
C LYS A 360 -20.66 -2.27 4.91
N PHE A 361 -19.97 -2.39 6.03
CA PHE A 361 -18.52 -2.63 6.09
C PHE A 361 -18.16 -3.35 7.39
N GLN A 362 -17.30 -4.38 7.28
CA GLN A 362 -17.01 -5.28 8.41
C GLN A 362 -15.74 -4.88 9.16
N CYS A 363 -14.77 -4.27 8.47
CA CYS A 363 -13.44 -3.96 9.01
C CYS A 363 -12.94 -2.62 8.49
N VAL A 364 -11.90 -2.09 9.14
CA VAL A 364 -11.17 -0.89 8.68
C VAL A 364 -10.49 -1.12 7.34
N SER A 365 -10.05 -2.35 7.05
CA SER A 365 -9.35 -2.71 5.80
C SER A 365 -9.57 -4.19 5.48
N ASP A 366 -9.30 -4.60 4.22
CA ASP A 366 -9.16 -6.02 3.83
C ASP A 366 -7.84 -6.64 4.31
N HIS A 367 -6.90 -5.80 4.78
CA HIS A 367 -5.72 -6.22 5.52
C HIS A 367 -5.91 -6.06 7.04
N LEU A 368 -5.31 -6.96 7.81
CA LEU A 368 -5.10 -6.79 9.24
C LEU A 368 -3.85 -5.96 9.45
N GLY A 369 -3.83 -5.15 10.51
CA GLY A 369 -2.61 -4.48 10.93
C GLY A 369 -1.59 -5.49 11.46
N LEU A 370 -0.32 -5.13 11.42
CA LEU A 370 0.72 -5.87 12.16
C LEU A 370 1.34 -4.96 13.21
N GLU A 371 1.19 -5.36 14.46
CA GLU A 371 1.79 -4.66 15.60
C GLU A 371 2.98 -5.41 16.18
N SER A 372 3.95 -4.66 16.69
CA SER A 372 5.05 -5.22 17.45
C SER A 372 5.63 -4.20 18.42
N ALA A 373 6.54 -4.65 19.27
CA ALA A 373 7.37 -3.76 20.04
C ALA A 373 8.80 -4.26 20.09
N ILE A 374 9.74 -3.33 19.92
CA ILE A 374 11.16 -3.63 19.81
C ILE A 374 11.96 -2.88 20.88
N GLU A 375 13.09 -3.47 21.25
CA GLU A 375 14.03 -2.93 22.22
C GLU A 375 14.94 -1.89 21.56
N LEU A 376 15.03 -0.70 22.16
CA LEU A 376 16.04 0.29 21.81
C LEU A 376 17.22 0.07 22.77
N GLU A 377 18.04 -0.95 22.49
CA GLU A 377 19.26 -1.13 23.24
C GLU A 377 20.24 0.00 22.91
N LEU A 378 20.68 0.72 23.95
CA LEU A 378 21.95 1.44 23.90
C LEU A 378 23.03 0.38 23.73
N ALA A 379 23.36 0.05 22.49
CA ALA A 379 24.51 -0.76 22.20
C ALA A 379 25.70 -0.05 22.85
N SER A 380 26.12 -0.54 24.02
CA SER A 380 27.49 -0.42 24.46
C SER A 380 28.26 -1.21 23.41
N ARG A 381 28.57 -0.59 22.27
CA ARG A 381 29.51 -1.15 21.29
C ARG A 381 30.84 -1.16 22.01
N THR A 382 31.06 -2.22 22.79
CA THR A 382 32.37 -2.67 23.22
C THR A 382 33.19 -2.74 21.95
N GLU A 383 34.25 -1.92 21.90
CA GLU A 383 35.14 -1.78 20.75
C GLU A 383 35.51 -3.17 20.23
N ARG A 384 35.12 -3.47 18.99
CA ARG A 384 35.53 -4.69 18.26
C ARG A 384 36.69 -4.36 17.34
#